data_AF-A0AAF0YL69-F1
#
_entry.id   AF-A0AAF0YL69-F1
#
_cell.length_a   1.000
_cell.length_b   1.000
_cell.length_c   1.000
_cell.angle_alpha   90.00
_cell.angle_beta   90.00
_cell.angle_gamma   90.00
#
_symmetry.space_group_name_H-M   'P 1'
#
loop_
_entity.id
_entity.type
_entity.pdbx_description
1 polymer ?
#
loop_
_entity_poly.entity_id
_entity_poly.type
_entity_poly.pdbx_seq_one_letter_code
_entity_poly.pdbx_strand_id
1 'polypeptide(L)'
;MRTIKKILLSFLLIPAVLLSPMTAVANETSVSPYLMDMIDVRLSENSEENETHVNNIISRLNRIDQRILENVSQSGVTIILSDLPMTEFPEFSNLKGVVPRGHTDTWDNIPGLGGFQSYVRVGASEPGIKNNHGDVNLELHEFGHIVDSFLVDGMTISNEEEFVQIHAEEYEKMFPGQPYFKYVEEYFAESFAYYYLSQDTRNILSSRAPKTAAFLENMHRKVFTITDVKSDGFSLSWDDYSGEYYNVIVNGSVVHRTQDLTAVVDGLEPSTLYEVAVEVRDKNDNVIDKTYVESIYTTAKANVETDRLSALLVEVGKVPESNITPELREAKKEAASILQRIVNEDISQEEVDDATANLSDAYQIFQPRIMEKNIQGEENTFTSETSHVKTMPKHMTWIVILSVSVVLILLAIVYLYYSGREED
;
A
#
# COMPACT_ATOMS: atom_id res chain seq x y z
N MET A 1 63.38 -73.70 2.39
CA MET A 1 64.11 -72.46 2.02
C MET A 1 63.17 -71.27 2.17
N ARG A 2 63.56 -70.32 3.02
CA ARG A 2 63.19 -68.88 3.10
C ARG A 2 61.73 -68.41 2.91
N THR A 3 61.18 -67.99 4.05
CA THR A 3 60.27 -66.87 4.36
C THR A 3 60.21 -65.68 3.39
N ILE A 4 59.02 -65.07 3.22
CA ILE A 4 58.68 -63.62 3.11
C ILE A 4 57.16 -63.50 3.40
N LYS A 5 56.71 -63.04 4.58
CA LYS A 5 56.21 -61.70 4.99
C LYS A 5 55.00 -61.11 4.19
N LYS A 6 53.89 -61.00 4.93
CA LYS A 6 52.75 -60.04 4.94
C LYS A 6 52.67 -58.97 3.83
N ILE A 7 51.46 -58.72 3.32
CA ILE A 7 50.81 -57.40 3.24
C ILE A 7 49.28 -57.59 3.25
N LEU A 8 48.64 -56.92 4.21
CA LEU A 8 47.22 -56.63 4.30
C LEU A 8 46.93 -55.57 3.22
N LEU A 9 46.02 -55.83 2.28
CA LEU A 9 45.50 -54.78 1.40
C LEU A 9 44.00 -54.66 1.61
N SER A 10 43.65 -53.66 2.39
CA SER A 10 42.32 -53.11 2.62
C SER A 10 41.74 -52.66 1.28
N PHE A 11 40.70 -53.33 0.79
CA PHE A 11 39.84 -52.74 -0.23
C PHE A 11 38.82 -51.84 0.48
N LEU A 12 39.12 -50.55 0.50
CA LEU A 12 38.19 -49.49 0.82
C LEU A 12 37.10 -49.49 -0.26
N LEU A 13 35.87 -49.83 0.10
CA LEU A 13 34.69 -49.62 -0.74
C LEU A 13 34.51 -48.10 -0.88
N ILE A 14 34.87 -47.54 -2.03
CA ILE A 14 34.45 -46.19 -2.43
C ILE A 14 33.15 -46.39 -3.21
N PRO A 15 31.98 -45.95 -2.71
CA PRO A 15 30.83 -45.79 -3.58
C PRO A 15 31.17 -44.67 -4.56
N ALA A 16 31.24 -44.99 -5.84
CA ALA A 16 31.19 -43.98 -6.88
C ALA A 16 29.82 -43.31 -6.80
N VAL A 17 29.74 -42.19 -6.06
CA VAL A 17 28.63 -41.26 -6.15
C VAL A 17 28.70 -40.67 -7.54
N LEU A 18 27.82 -41.14 -8.42
CA LEU A 18 27.46 -40.45 -9.65
C LEU A 18 26.98 -39.05 -9.25
N LEU A 19 27.88 -38.07 -9.33
CA LEU A 19 27.53 -36.67 -9.36
C LEU A 19 26.81 -36.43 -10.69
N SER A 20 25.49 -36.63 -10.68
CA SER A 20 24.64 -36.00 -11.69
C SER A 20 24.94 -34.50 -11.65
N PRO A 21 25.09 -33.82 -12.80
CA PRO A 21 25.16 -32.37 -12.79
C PRO A 21 23.87 -31.90 -12.13
N MET A 22 24.01 -31.23 -10.99
CA MET A 22 22.93 -30.44 -10.40
C MET A 22 22.60 -29.42 -11.49
N THR A 23 21.54 -29.69 -12.25
CA THR A 23 20.90 -28.67 -13.07
C THR A 23 20.59 -27.55 -12.09
N ALA A 24 21.26 -26.41 -12.27
CA ALA A 24 20.84 -25.18 -11.64
C ALA A 24 19.36 -25.03 -11.97
N VAL A 25 18.50 -25.23 -10.96
CA VAL A 25 17.14 -24.76 -11.03
C VAL A 25 17.30 -23.26 -11.22
N ALA A 26 17.01 -22.78 -12.43
CA ALA A 26 16.84 -21.35 -12.63
C ALA A 26 15.84 -20.94 -11.55
N ASN A 27 16.25 -20.07 -10.63
CA ASN A 27 15.28 -19.38 -9.80
C ASN A 27 14.32 -18.74 -10.79
N GLU A 28 13.09 -19.25 -10.88
CA GLU A 28 12.01 -18.47 -11.46
C GLU A 28 11.96 -17.22 -10.60
N THR A 29 12.49 -16.11 -11.13
CA THR A 29 12.32 -14.80 -10.52
C THR A 29 10.82 -14.61 -10.39
N SER A 30 10.34 -14.60 -9.15
CA SER A 30 8.94 -14.31 -8.85
C SER A 30 8.57 -12.99 -9.51
N VAL A 31 7.43 -12.96 -10.19
CA VAL A 31 6.90 -11.71 -10.76
C VAL A 31 6.63 -10.73 -9.61
N SER A 32 7.02 -9.47 -9.80
CA SER A 32 6.79 -8.40 -8.84
C SER A 32 5.29 -8.28 -8.51
N PRO A 33 4.89 -8.27 -7.24
CA PRO A 33 3.48 -8.06 -6.86
C PRO A 33 2.99 -6.70 -7.36
N TYR A 34 3.82 -5.65 -7.29
CA TYR A 34 3.48 -4.32 -7.79
C TYR A 34 3.19 -4.30 -9.29
N LEU A 35 3.92 -5.11 -10.07
CA LEU A 35 3.60 -5.26 -11.49
C LEU A 35 2.24 -5.93 -11.66
N MET A 36 1.99 -7.03 -10.94
CA MET A 36 0.73 -7.76 -11.05
C MET A 36 -0.49 -6.92 -10.63
N ASP A 37 -0.33 -6.04 -9.64
CA ASP A 37 -1.39 -5.12 -9.19
C ASP A 37 -1.81 -4.12 -10.27
N MET A 38 -0.95 -3.85 -11.26
CA MET A 38 -1.26 -2.97 -12.39
C MET A 38 -1.86 -3.72 -13.60
N ILE A 39 -1.74 -5.06 -13.68
CA ILE A 39 -2.09 -5.81 -14.90
C ILE A 39 -3.56 -6.24 -14.91
N ASP A 40 -4.27 -5.87 -15.98
CA ASP A 40 -5.64 -6.31 -16.27
C ASP A 40 -5.69 -7.07 -17.61
N VAL A 41 -5.93 -8.38 -17.57
CA VAL A 41 -5.93 -9.24 -18.78
C VAL A 41 -7.35 -9.44 -19.29
N ARG A 42 -7.61 -9.00 -20.52
CA ARG A 42 -8.93 -9.07 -21.17
C ARG A 42 -8.82 -9.70 -22.56
N LEU A 43 -8.89 -11.03 -22.63
CA LEU A 43 -8.74 -11.76 -23.89
C LEU A 43 -10.08 -12.16 -24.51
N SER A 44 -10.14 -12.24 -25.84
CA SER A 44 -11.29 -12.77 -26.56
C SER A 44 -11.47 -14.27 -26.32
N GLU A 45 -10.35 -14.98 -26.15
CA GLU A 45 -10.27 -16.39 -25.75
C GLU A 45 -8.98 -16.71 -24.98
N ASN A 46 -9.05 -17.72 -24.11
CA ASN A 46 -7.90 -18.24 -23.37
C ASN A 46 -7.18 -19.31 -24.20
N SER A 47 -6.51 -18.88 -25.28
CA SER A 47 -5.67 -19.74 -26.10
C SER A 47 -4.24 -19.79 -25.56
N GLU A 48 -3.53 -20.90 -25.81
CA GLU A 48 -2.11 -21.07 -25.42
C GLU A 48 -1.22 -19.97 -26.04
N GLU A 49 -1.56 -19.50 -27.24
CA GLU A 49 -0.87 -18.40 -27.92
C GLU A 49 -1.05 -17.08 -27.17
N ASN A 50 -2.28 -16.72 -26.82
CA ASN A 50 -2.57 -15.51 -26.05
C ASN A 50 -1.91 -15.53 -24.68
N GLU A 51 -2.00 -16.67 -23.96
CA GLU A 51 -1.33 -16.85 -22.66
C GLU A 51 0.19 -16.68 -22.79
N THR A 52 0.79 -17.24 -23.83
CA THR A 52 2.22 -17.09 -24.11
C THR A 52 2.60 -15.63 -24.34
N HIS A 53 1.80 -14.88 -25.13
CA HIS A 53 2.05 -13.47 -25.36
C HIS A 53 1.91 -12.62 -24.10
N VAL A 54 0.88 -12.85 -23.28
CA VAL A 54 0.69 -12.17 -21.99
C VAL A 54 1.88 -12.44 -21.06
N ASN A 55 2.29 -13.71 -20.92
CA ASN A 55 3.43 -14.07 -20.07
C ASN A 55 4.74 -13.44 -20.55
N ASN A 56 4.95 -13.32 -21.86
CA ASN A 56 6.12 -12.66 -22.42
C ASN A 56 6.13 -11.15 -22.14
N ILE A 57 4.97 -10.48 -22.23
CA ILE A 57 4.80 -9.06 -21.86
C ILE A 57 5.17 -8.87 -20.39
N ILE A 58 4.55 -9.65 -19.50
CA ILE A 58 4.82 -9.59 -18.05
C ILE A 58 6.30 -9.86 -17.75
N SER A 59 6.89 -10.86 -18.40
CA SER A 59 8.31 -11.21 -18.23
C SER A 59 9.27 -10.07 -18.62
N ARG A 60 8.92 -9.29 -19.65
CA ARG A 60 9.73 -8.12 -20.06
C ARG A 60 9.54 -6.95 -19.11
N LEU A 61 8.30 -6.64 -18.72
CA LEU A 61 8.02 -5.58 -17.73
C LEU A 61 8.63 -5.90 -16.37
N ASN A 62 8.70 -7.18 -15.98
CA ASN A 62 9.31 -7.60 -14.71
C ASN A 62 10.83 -7.41 -14.63
N ARG A 63 11.47 -6.92 -15.70
CA ARG A 63 12.90 -6.52 -15.71
C ARG A 63 13.11 -5.09 -15.24
N ILE A 64 12.03 -4.31 -15.14
CA ILE A 64 12.06 -2.94 -14.65
C ILE A 64 12.43 -2.95 -13.18
N ASP A 65 13.14 -1.91 -12.75
CA ASP A 65 13.55 -1.77 -11.36
C ASP A 65 12.35 -1.84 -10.40
N GLN A 66 12.50 -2.58 -9.31
CA GLN A 66 11.40 -2.83 -8.37
C GLN A 66 10.88 -1.53 -7.74
N ARG A 67 11.75 -0.54 -7.49
CA ARG A 67 11.35 0.75 -6.94
C ARG A 67 10.46 1.53 -7.90
N ILE A 68 10.74 1.45 -9.20
CA ILE A 68 9.91 2.05 -10.25
C ILE A 68 8.55 1.36 -10.28
N LEU A 69 8.52 0.03 -10.28
CA LEU A 69 7.28 -0.75 -10.29
C LEU A 69 6.40 -0.44 -9.06
N GLU A 70 7.01 -0.35 -7.88
CA GLU A 70 6.32 -0.02 -6.63
C GLU A 70 5.68 1.38 -6.68
N ASN A 71 6.44 2.41 -7.02
CA ASN A 71 5.94 3.79 -7.01
C ASN A 71 4.86 4.03 -8.08
N VAL A 72 5.03 3.48 -9.28
CA VAL A 72 4.01 3.56 -10.33
C VAL A 72 2.73 2.80 -9.92
N SER A 73 2.87 1.65 -9.26
CA SER A 73 1.73 0.88 -8.76
C SER A 73 0.93 1.65 -7.70
N GLN A 74 1.61 2.37 -6.81
CA GLN A 74 0.97 3.20 -5.78
C GLN A 74 0.17 4.39 -6.38
N SER A 75 0.57 4.87 -7.56
CA SER A 75 -0.20 5.87 -8.30
C SER A 75 -1.55 5.33 -8.82
N GLY A 76 -1.78 4.00 -8.80
CA GLY A 76 -3.06 3.39 -9.19
C GLY A 76 -3.22 3.18 -10.69
N VAL A 77 -2.12 3.20 -11.45
CA VAL A 77 -2.13 2.95 -12.90
C VAL A 77 -2.60 1.53 -13.21
N THR A 78 -3.36 1.37 -14.30
CA THR A 78 -3.76 0.06 -14.83
C THR A 78 -3.25 -0.13 -16.26
N ILE A 79 -2.78 -1.33 -16.57
CA ILE A 79 -2.30 -1.74 -17.89
C ILE A 79 -3.19 -2.88 -18.39
N ILE A 80 -4.01 -2.57 -19.39
CA ILE A 80 -4.92 -3.53 -20.01
C ILE A 80 -4.16 -4.31 -21.10
N LEU A 81 -4.06 -5.62 -20.94
CA LEU A 81 -3.52 -6.54 -21.94
C LEU A 81 -4.67 -7.23 -22.67
N SER A 82 -4.79 -7.00 -23.98
CA SER A 82 -5.88 -7.60 -24.77
C SER A 82 -5.48 -7.89 -26.22
N ASP A 83 -6.09 -8.92 -26.80
CA ASP A 83 -6.07 -9.21 -28.24
C ASP A 83 -7.16 -8.46 -29.04
N LEU A 84 -8.10 -7.81 -28.36
CA LEU A 84 -9.16 -7.00 -28.96
C LEU A 84 -8.70 -5.55 -29.17
N PRO A 85 -9.21 -4.82 -30.19
CA PRO A 85 -8.96 -3.39 -30.35
C PRO A 85 -9.33 -2.59 -29.10
N MET A 86 -8.49 -1.62 -28.69
CA MET A 86 -8.74 -0.86 -27.46
C MET A 86 -10.10 -0.16 -27.47
N THR A 87 -10.55 0.32 -28.64
CA THR A 87 -11.79 1.07 -28.80
C THR A 87 -13.07 0.23 -28.63
N GLU A 88 -12.94 -1.08 -28.42
CA GLU A 88 -14.02 -1.96 -27.97
C GLU A 88 -14.25 -1.90 -26.46
N PHE A 89 -13.32 -1.33 -25.68
CA PHE A 89 -13.49 -1.13 -24.24
C PHE A 89 -14.23 0.19 -23.93
N PRO A 90 -15.16 0.20 -22.96
CA PRO A 90 -15.91 1.40 -22.57
C PRO A 90 -15.03 2.62 -22.31
N GLU A 91 -13.89 2.41 -21.64
CA GLU A 91 -12.92 3.42 -21.23
C GLU A 91 -12.27 4.16 -22.41
N PHE A 92 -12.16 3.51 -23.58
CA PHE A 92 -11.54 4.06 -24.79
C PHE A 92 -12.53 4.19 -25.97
N SER A 93 -13.82 3.93 -25.75
CA SER A 93 -14.84 3.94 -26.79
C SER A 93 -15.00 5.31 -27.48
N ASN A 94 -14.65 6.40 -26.78
CA ASN A 94 -14.60 7.75 -27.31
C ASN A 94 -13.51 7.97 -28.36
N LEU A 95 -12.50 7.09 -28.44
CA LEU A 95 -11.42 7.14 -29.43
C LEU A 95 -11.79 6.44 -30.74
N LYS A 96 -12.95 5.77 -30.82
CA LYS A 96 -13.37 5.02 -32.00
C LYS A 96 -13.43 5.92 -33.24
N GLY A 97 -12.68 5.56 -34.28
CA GLY A 97 -12.57 6.35 -35.52
C GLY A 97 -11.75 7.65 -35.41
N VAL A 98 -11.15 7.95 -34.27
CA VAL A 98 -10.31 9.15 -34.05
C VAL A 98 -8.87 8.85 -34.46
N VAL A 99 -8.24 9.77 -35.20
CA VAL A 99 -6.82 9.66 -35.60
C VAL A 99 -5.94 10.34 -34.55
N PRO A 100 -4.96 9.65 -33.94
CA PRO A 100 -4.01 10.27 -33.02
C PRO A 100 -3.13 11.29 -33.72
N ARG A 101 -2.59 12.21 -32.94
CA ARG A 101 -1.54 13.12 -33.43
C ARG A 101 -0.34 12.31 -33.91
N GLY A 102 0.17 12.63 -35.10
CA GLY A 102 1.37 11.99 -35.64
C GLY A 102 1.12 10.66 -36.38
N HIS A 103 -0.12 10.16 -36.40
CA HIS A 103 -0.49 8.92 -37.07
C HIS A 103 -1.36 9.15 -38.31
N THR A 104 -1.38 8.15 -39.19
CA THR A 104 -2.28 8.10 -40.35
C THR A 104 -3.51 7.21 -40.13
N ASP A 105 -3.44 6.31 -39.14
CA ASP A 105 -4.51 5.38 -38.78
C ASP A 105 -5.32 5.87 -37.58
N THR A 106 -6.51 5.30 -37.37
CA THR A 106 -7.34 5.57 -36.20
C THR A 106 -6.88 4.76 -34.99
N TRP A 107 -7.24 5.20 -33.77
CA TRP A 107 -7.03 4.49 -32.52
C TRP A 107 -7.56 3.05 -32.51
N ASP A 108 -8.50 2.72 -33.40
CA ASP A 108 -8.96 1.34 -33.61
C ASP A 108 -7.82 0.38 -34.00
N ASN A 109 -6.83 0.91 -34.73
CA ASN A 109 -5.71 0.14 -35.28
C ASN A 109 -4.39 0.40 -34.56
N ILE A 110 -4.34 1.32 -33.60
CA ILE A 110 -3.14 1.57 -32.80
C ILE A 110 -3.03 0.49 -31.71
N PRO A 111 -1.86 -0.16 -31.57
CA PRO A 111 -1.71 -1.32 -30.69
C PRO A 111 -1.39 -0.93 -29.23
N GLY A 112 -1.07 0.32 -28.94
CA GLY A 112 -0.66 0.77 -27.60
C GLY A 112 -1.16 2.16 -27.24
N LEU A 113 -1.28 2.40 -25.95
CA LEU A 113 -1.55 3.71 -25.36
C LEU A 113 -1.01 3.75 -23.94
N GLY A 114 -0.10 4.69 -23.67
CA GLY A 114 0.42 5.00 -22.34
C GLY A 114 -0.38 6.08 -21.64
N GLY A 115 -0.61 5.90 -20.34
CA GLY A 115 -1.39 6.81 -19.50
C GLY A 115 -1.85 6.16 -18.20
N PHE A 116 -2.75 6.83 -17.47
CA PHE A 116 -3.28 6.31 -16.21
C PHE A 116 -4.05 4.99 -16.40
N GLN A 117 -4.84 4.92 -17.46
CA GLN A 117 -5.36 3.67 -18.01
C GLN A 117 -4.61 3.41 -19.32
N SER A 118 -3.68 2.47 -19.27
CA SER A 118 -2.85 2.08 -20.39
C SER A 118 -3.40 0.83 -21.08
N TYR A 119 -3.02 0.66 -22.34
CA TYR A 119 -3.41 -0.48 -23.15
C TYR A 119 -2.22 -1.00 -23.96
N VAL A 120 -2.09 -2.32 -24.03
CA VAL A 120 -1.13 -3.01 -24.89
C VAL A 120 -1.83 -4.17 -25.61
N ARG A 121 -1.72 -4.19 -26.93
CA ARG A 121 -2.22 -5.29 -27.75
C ARG A 121 -1.33 -6.53 -27.61
N VAL A 122 -1.93 -7.60 -27.12
CA VAL A 122 -1.31 -8.92 -27.01
C VAL A 122 -0.91 -9.41 -28.40
N GLY A 123 0.33 -9.89 -28.53
CA GLY A 123 0.91 -10.32 -29.81
C GLY A 123 1.55 -9.21 -30.65
N ALA A 124 1.41 -7.94 -30.26
CA ALA A 124 1.94 -6.79 -31.01
C ALA A 124 3.23 -6.19 -30.44
N SER A 125 3.97 -6.92 -29.58
CA SER A 125 5.15 -6.39 -28.88
C SER A 125 6.30 -5.93 -29.79
N GLU A 126 6.50 -6.60 -30.93
CA GLU A 126 7.64 -6.36 -31.82
C GLU A 126 7.34 -5.26 -32.85
N PRO A 127 8.30 -4.41 -33.22
CA PRO A 127 8.07 -3.36 -34.22
C PRO A 127 7.69 -3.94 -35.60
N GLY A 128 6.96 -3.12 -36.36
CA GLY A 128 6.84 -3.31 -37.80
C GLY A 128 5.42 -3.15 -38.34
N ILE A 129 5.32 -3.21 -39.67
CA ILE A 129 4.08 -2.94 -40.41
C ILE A 129 2.92 -3.82 -39.94
N LYS A 130 3.19 -5.08 -39.56
CA LYS A 130 2.15 -6.01 -39.10
C LYS A 130 1.55 -5.62 -37.75
N ASN A 131 2.38 -5.04 -36.88
CA ASN A 131 1.98 -4.67 -35.52
C ASN A 131 1.57 -3.19 -35.42
N ASN A 132 1.74 -2.43 -36.49
CA ASN A 132 1.32 -1.04 -36.64
C ASN A 132 1.96 -0.04 -35.66
N HIS A 133 3.23 -0.27 -35.33
CA HIS A 133 4.04 0.67 -34.55
C HIS A 133 5.53 0.53 -34.88
N GLY A 134 6.32 1.52 -34.50
CA GLY A 134 7.76 1.63 -34.82
C GLY A 134 8.71 1.38 -33.64
N ASP A 135 8.14 1.24 -32.44
CA ASP A 135 8.86 1.19 -31.17
C ASP A 135 9.63 -0.12 -31.01
N VAL A 136 10.81 -0.06 -30.39
CA VAL A 136 11.68 -1.22 -30.19
C VAL A 136 10.97 -2.36 -29.44
N ASN A 137 10.05 -2.01 -28.55
CA ASN A 137 9.12 -2.93 -27.91
C ASN A 137 7.89 -2.15 -27.39
N LEU A 138 6.69 -2.59 -27.76
CA LEU A 138 5.45 -1.88 -27.47
C LEU A 138 5.21 -1.66 -25.98
N GLU A 139 5.11 -2.73 -25.19
CA GLU A 139 4.77 -2.60 -23.77
C GLU A 139 5.79 -1.81 -22.96
N LEU A 140 7.08 -1.89 -23.29
CA LEU A 140 8.10 -1.12 -22.60
C LEU A 140 8.08 0.35 -23.01
N HIS A 141 7.70 0.67 -24.26
CA HIS A 141 7.47 2.03 -24.70
C HIS A 141 6.28 2.65 -23.96
N GLU A 142 5.13 1.96 -23.95
CA GLU A 142 3.95 2.45 -23.23
C GLU A 142 4.19 2.55 -21.72
N PHE A 143 4.92 1.60 -21.14
CA PHE A 143 5.34 1.71 -19.75
C PHE A 143 6.31 2.87 -19.51
N GLY A 144 7.12 3.23 -20.50
CA GLY A 144 7.93 4.45 -20.48
C GLY A 144 7.08 5.71 -20.29
N HIS A 145 5.98 5.85 -21.03
CA HIS A 145 5.02 6.97 -20.84
C HIS A 145 4.36 6.95 -19.46
N ILE A 146 4.06 5.77 -18.93
CA ILE A 146 3.54 5.61 -17.57
C ILE A 146 4.57 6.12 -16.55
N VAL A 147 5.82 5.68 -16.65
CA VAL A 147 6.90 6.10 -15.76
C VAL A 147 7.12 7.61 -15.85
N ASP A 148 7.09 8.16 -17.06
CA ASP A 148 7.24 9.59 -17.28
C ASP A 148 6.22 10.41 -16.49
N SER A 149 4.98 9.95 -16.43
CA SER A 149 3.85 10.71 -15.89
C SER A 149 3.46 10.38 -14.44
N PHE A 150 3.80 9.17 -13.95
CA PHE A 150 3.24 8.63 -12.70
C PHE A 150 4.27 8.01 -11.75
N LEU A 151 5.57 8.11 -12.06
CA LEU A 151 6.60 7.68 -11.12
C LEU A 151 6.67 8.60 -9.90
N VAL A 152 6.44 9.91 -10.09
CA VAL A 152 6.48 10.94 -9.05
C VAL A 152 5.22 11.79 -9.19
N ASP A 153 4.42 11.90 -8.12
CA ASP A 153 3.15 12.63 -8.18
C ASP A 153 3.35 14.10 -8.58
N GLY A 154 2.52 14.57 -9.52
CA GLY A 154 2.54 15.93 -10.04
C GLY A 154 3.75 16.30 -10.91
N MET A 155 4.64 15.35 -11.23
CA MET A 155 5.84 15.57 -12.03
C MET A 155 5.78 14.80 -13.35
N THR A 156 6.31 15.40 -14.42
CA THR A 156 6.58 14.70 -15.69
C THR A 156 8.08 14.67 -15.91
N ILE A 157 8.70 13.51 -15.79
CA ILE A 157 10.16 13.35 -15.75
C ILE A 157 10.84 13.93 -16.99
N SER A 158 10.26 13.69 -18.16
CA SER A 158 10.77 14.13 -19.46
C SER A 158 10.76 15.65 -19.61
N ASN A 159 9.92 16.36 -18.84
CA ASN A 159 9.85 17.81 -18.82
C ASN A 159 10.80 18.46 -17.80
N GLU A 160 11.45 17.67 -16.93
CA GLU A 160 12.42 18.19 -15.98
C GLU A 160 13.66 18.74 -16.70
N GLU A 161 14.21 19.84 -16.17
CA GLU A 161 15.28 20.60 -16.83
C GLU A 161 16.49 19.71 -17.19
N GLU A 162 16.86 18.80 -16.30
CA GLU A 162 17.94 17.83 -16.52
C GLU A 162 17.68 16.98 -17.78
N PHE A 163 16.50 16.39 -17.90
CA PHE A 163 16.19 15.51 -19.02
C PHE A 163 15.98 16.28 -20.34
N VAL A 164 15.40 17.48 -20.28
CA VAL A 164 15.29 18.37 -21.46
C VAL A 164 16.67 18.72 -22.02
N GLN A 165 17.66 18.98 -21.15
CA GLN A 165 19.02 19.24 -21.58
C GLN A 165 19.68 17.99 -22.20
N ILE A 166 19.48 16.83 -21.59
CA ILE A 166 19.96 15.54 -22.12
C ILE A 166 19.35 15.27 -23.51
N HIS A 167 18.03 15.41 -23.65
CA HIS A 167 17.31 15.27 -24.92
C HIS A 167 17.92 16.13 -26.01
N ALA A 168 18.08 17.43 -25.76
CA ALA A 168 18.61 18.39 -26.72
C ALA A 168 20.01 18.01 -27.25
N GLU A 169 20.81 17.30 -26.44
CA GLU A 169 22.14 16.84 -26.80
C GLU A 169 22.19 15.48 -27.50
N GLU A 170 21.24 14.59 -27.23
CA GLU A 170 21.37 13.16 -27.54
C GLU A 170 20.28 12.58 -28.46
N TYR A 171 19.12 13.24 -28.63
CA TYR A 171 18.01 12.65 -29.40
C TYR A 171 18.40 12.28 -30.84
N GLU A 172 19.06 13.19 -31.57
CA GLU A 172 19.46 12.97 -32.97
C GLU A 172 20.61 11.95 -33.09
N LYS A 173 21.39 11.74 -32.03
CA LYS A 173 22.45 10.72 -32.00
C LYS A 173 21.84 9.33 -31.81
N MET A 174 20.83 9.22 -30.95
CA MET A 174 20.13 7.97 -30.68
C MET A 174 19.26 7.56 -31.87
N PHE A 175 18.47 8.51 -32.38
CA PHE A 175 17.47 8.30 -33.43
C PHE A 175 17.67 9.25 -34.62
N PRO A 176 18.75 9.08 -35.40
CA PRO A 176 19.09 10.00 -36.48
C PRO A 176 18.00 10.03 -37.57
N GLY A 177 17.59 11.23 -37.98
CA GLY A 177 16.60 11.44 -39.03
C GLY A 177 15.17 11.06 -38.67
N GLN A 178 14.88 10.81 -37.39
CA GLN A 178 13.56 10.44 -36.89
C GLN A 178 12.89 11.66 -36.21
N PRO A 179 12.09 12.46 -36.93
CA PRO A 179 11.52 13.70 -36.39
C PRO A 179 10.52 13.47 -35.25
N TYR A 180 10.02 12.25 -35.09
CA TYR A 180 9.10 11.88 -34.01
C TYR A 180 9.75 12.06 -32.64
N PHE A 181 11.01 11.65 -32.48
CA PHE A 181 11.76 11.78 -31.21
C PHE A 181 12.28 13.20 -30.93
N LYS A 182 11.80 14.21 -31.67
CA LYS A 182 11.92 15.62 -31.26
C LYS A 182 10.96 15.94 -30.12
N TYR A 183 9.89 15.17 -29.96
CA TYR A 183 9.04 15.17 -28.78
C TYR A 183 9.81 14.49 -27.65
N VAL A 184 9.92 15.17 -26.50
CA VAL A 184 10.80 14.76 -25.40
C VAL A 184 10.23 13.54 -24.69
N GLU A 185 8.90 13.49 -24.58
CA GLU A 185 8.11 12.39 -24.04
C GLU A 185 8.31 11.09 -24.85
N GLU A 186 8.25 11.17 -26.19
CA GLU A 186 8.47 10.02 -27.08
C GLU A 186 9.92 9.55 -27.04
N TYR A 187 10.88 10.48 -26.92
CA TYR A 187 12.28 10.15 -26.74
C TYR A 187 12.53 9.44 -25.42
N PHE A 188 11.91 9.91 -24.33
CA PHE A 188 11.99 9.28 -23.01
C PHE A 188 11.46 7.85 -23.06
N ALA A 189 10.22 7.68 -23.53
CA ALA A 189 9.55 6.38 -23.59
C ALA A 189 10.33 5.36 -24.43
N GLU A 190 10.80 5.75 -25.62
CA GLU A 190 11.56 4.86 -26.47
C GLU A 190 12.94 4.55 -25.87
N SER A 191 13.63 5.54 -25.28
CA SER A 191 14.92 5.30 -24.61
C SER A 191 14.77 4.37 -23.40
N PHE A 192 13.68 4.52 -22.64
CA PHE A 192 13.31 3.62 -21.55
C PHE A 192 13.14 2.18 -22.06
N ALA A 193 12.44 1.99 -23.18
CA ALA A 193 12.28 0.68 -23.81
C ALA A 193 13.63 0.08 -24.24
N TYR A 194 14.52 0.86 -24.84
CA TYR A 194 15.87 0.41 -25.17
C TYR A 194 16.65 -0.05 -23.92
N TYR A 195 16.55 0.68 -22.82
CA TYR A 195 17.27 0.38 -21.59
C TYR A 195 16.82 -0.94 -20.94
N TYR A 196 15.52 -1.23 -20.92
CA TYR A 196 14.96 -2.41 -20.22
C TYR A 196 14.73 -3.64 -21.10
N LEU A 197 14.65 -3.50 -22.42
CA LEU A 197 14.33 -4.64 -23.31
C LEU A 197 15.40 -5.74 -23.28
N SER A 198 16.68 -5.38 -23.43
CA SER A 198 17.77 -6.35 -23.51
C SER A 198 19.14 -5.72 -23.25
N GLN A 199 20.15 -6.55 -23.02
CA GLN A 199 21.53 -6.06 -22.91
C GLN A 199 22.01 -5.41 -24.23
N ASP A 200 21.59 -5.93 -25.38
CA ASP A 200 22.01 -5.42 -26.68
C ASP A 200 21.44 -4.02 -26.95
N THR A 201 20.15 -3.82 -26.70
CA THR A 201 19.51 -2.50 -26.84
C THR A 201 20.04 -1.51 -25.81
N ARG A 202 20.31 -1.95 -24.58
CA ARG A 202 20.98 -1.12 -23.58
C ARG A 202 22.38 -0.68 -24.02
N ASN A 203 23.16 -1.59 -24.60
CA ASN A 203 24.48 -1.24 -25.15
C ASN A 203 24.39 -0.23 -26.29
N ILE A 204 23.36 -0.31 -27.13
CA ILE A 204 23.11 0.69 -28.19
C ILE A 204 22.82 2.05 -27.57
N LEU A 205 21.93 2.11 -26.57
CA LEU A 205 21.60 3.34 -25.85
C LEU A 205 22.85 3.94 -25.19
N SER A 206 23.59 3.16 -24.39
CA SER A 206 24.81 3.62 -23.72
C SER A 206 25.89 4.12 -24.68
N SER A 207 25.94 3.59 -25.91
CA SER A 207 26.90 4.02 -26.94
C SER A 207 26.49 5.32 -27.63
N ARG A 208 25.20 5.50 -27.93
CA ARG A 208 24.69 6.63 -28.73
C ARG A 208 24.22 7.81 -27.89
N ALA A 209 23.66 7.53 -26.72
CA ALA A 209 23.08 8.47 -25.77
C ALA A 209 23.52 8.12 -24.33
N PRO A 210 24.83 8.27 -24.03
CA PRO A 210 25.37 7.89 -22.73
C PRO A 210 24.77 8.69 -21.56
N LYS A 211 24.36 9.95 -21.74
CA LYS A 211 23.72 10.72 -20.67
C LYS A 211 22.31 10.19 -20.41
N THR A 212 21.54 9.86 -21.45
CA THR A 212 20.23 9.21 -21.31
C THR A 212 20.35 7.84 -20.63
N ALA A 213 21.34 7.03 -21.01
CA ALA A 213 21.59 5.75 -20.36
C ALA A 213 21.91 5.92 -18.87
N ALA A 214 22.78 6.88 -18.52
CA ALA A 214 23.13 7.17 -17.14
C ALA A 214 21.93 7.74 -16.35
N PHE A 215 21.09 8.55 -16.98
CA PHE A 215 19.87 9.05 -16.37
C PHE A 215 18.92 7.90 -16.00
N LEU A 216 18.59 7.03 -16.96
CA LEU A 216 17.71 5.88 -16.72
C LEU A 216 18.30 4.87 -15.74
N GLU A 217 19.62 4.69 -15.74
CA GLU A 217 20.32 3.87 -14.75
C GLU A 217 20.14 4.40 -13.33
N ASN A 218 20.15 5.71 -13.12
CA ASN A 218 20.08 6.29 -11.77
C ASN A 218 18.69 6.77 -11.35
N MET A 219 17.70 6.79 -12.25
CA MET A 219 16.37 7.33 -11.98
C MET A 219 15.63 6.59 -10.85
N HIS A 220 15.79 5.28 -10.72
CA HIS A 220 15.23 4.52 -9.58
C HIS A 220 15.75 5.01 -8.23
N ARG A 221 16.97 5.56 -8.23
CA ARG A 221 17.57 6.27 -7.10
C ARG A 221 17.21 7.74 -7.10
N LYS A 222 16.12 8.19 -7.69
CA LYS A 222 15.63 9.55 -7.44
C LYS A 222 14.26 9.51 -6.79
N VAL A 223 13.79 8.32 -6.44
CA VAL A 223 12.49 8.12 -5.82
C VAL A 223 12.65 7.42 -4.49
N PHE A 224 11.66 7.62 -3.62
CA PHE A 224 11.54 6.96 -2.34
C PHE A 224 10.10 6.46 -2.22
N THR A 225 9.88 5.44 -1.39
CA THR A 225 8.52 4.92 -1.18
C THR A 225 7.97 5.48 0.12
N ILE A 226 6.75 6.02 0.06
CA ILE A 226 5.98 6.46 1.22
C ILE A 226 5.01 5.34 1.62
N THR A 227 5.00 4.97 2.91
CA THR A 227 4.03 4.03 3.48
C THR A 227 3.46 4.55 4.78
N ASP A 228 2.45 3.85 5.31
CA ASP A 228 1.89 4.11 6.64
C ASP A 228 1.50 5.58 6.87
N VAL A 229 0.89 6.20 5.85
CA VAL A 229 0.45 7.59 5.92
C VAL A 229 -0.69 7.69 6.93
N LYS A 230 -0.47 8.47 7.98
CA LYS A 230 -1.38 8.71 9.10
C LYS A 230 -1.76 10.18 9.16
N SER A 231 -2.56 10.53 10.15
CA SER A 231 -2.98 11.91 10.38
C SER A 231 -1.84 12.78 10.91
N ASP A 232 -0.80 12.19 11.49
CA ASP A 232 0.31 12.92 12.13
C ASP A 232 1.69 12.56 11.56
N GLY A 233 1.77 11.76 10.50
CA GLY A 233 3.05 11.26 10.03
C GLY A 233 2.98 10.23 8.90
N PHE A 234 4.14 9.72 8.51
CA PHE A 234 4.31 8.68 7.50
C PHE A 234 5.68 7.99 7.65
N SER A 235 5.82 6.84 7.01
CA SER A 235 7.08 6.10 6.86
C SER A 235 7.69 6.35 5.48
N LEU A 236 9.01 6.38 5.42
CA LEU A 236 9.80 6.52 4.19
C LEU A 236 10.79 5.36 4.06
N SER A 237 11.03 4.94 2.82
CA SER A 237 12.18 4.08 2.47
C SER A 237 12.80 4.50 1.15
N TRP A 238 14.11 4.32 0.99
CA TRP A 238 14.84 4.64 -0.24
C TRP A 238 15.98 3.64 -0.47
N ASP A 239 16.62 3.69 -1.64
CA ASP A 239 17.74 2.80 -1.96
C ASP A 239 19.06 3.32 -1.36
N ASP A 240 20.12 2.49 -1.30
CA ASP A 240 21.42 2.97 -0.82
C ASP A 240 22.16 3.79 -1.88
N TYR A 241 22.55 5.01 -1.50
CA TYR A 241 23.27 5.95 -2.36
C TYR A 241 24.76 6.03 -2.05
N SER A 242 25.28 5.13 -1.21
CA SER A 242 26.67 5.20 -0.72
C SER A 242 26.99 6.54 -0.02
N GLY A 243 25.98 7.17 0.58
CA GLY A 243 26.13 8.33 1.46
C GLY A 243 26.64 7.95 2.84
N GLU A 244 27.13 8.92 3.60
CA GLU A 244 27.45 8.75 5.02
C GLU A 244 26.19 8.80 5.90
N TYR A 245 25.24 9.65 5.52
CA TYR A 245 23.93 9.79 6.15
C TYR A 245 22.93 10.46 5.20
N TYR A 246 21.67 10.42 5.62
CA TYR A 246 20.51 10.93 4.91
C TYR A 246 19.80 11.99 5.75
N ASN A 247 19.42 13.11 5.13
CA ASN A 247 18.53 14.09 5.72
C ASN A 247 17.15 13.93 5.07
N VAL A 248 16.11 13.71 5.89
CA VAL A 248 14.72 13.80 5.44
C VAL A 248 14.29 15.26 5.54
N ILE A 249 13.76 15.76 4.43
CA ILE A 249 13.34 17.15 4.27
C ILE A 249 11.83 17.17 4.13
N VAL A 250 11.18 18.00 4.95
CA VAL A 250 9.75 18.29 4.87
C VAL A 250 9.57 19.80 4.74
N ASN A 251 8.88 20.26 3.70
CA ASN A 251 8.68 21.66 3.36
C ASN A 251 9.99 22.48 3.38
N GLY A 252 11.05 21.89 2.82
CA GLY A 252 12.37 22.51 2.72
C GLY A 252 13.22 22.51 4.01
N SER A 253 12.73 21.97 5.11
CA SER A 253 13.46 21.88 6.38
C SER A 253 13.86 20.45 6.70
N VAL A 254 15.08 20.24 7.21
CA VAL A 254 15.52 18.93 7.70
C VAL A 254 14.76 18.59 8.99
N VAL A 255 13.93 17.55 8.95
CA VAL A 255 13.15 17.07 10.10
C VAL A 255 13.74 15.81 10.73
N HIS A 256 14.50 15.04 9.96
CA HIS A 256 15.14 13.82 10.43
C HIS A 256 16.52 13.64 9.80
N ARG A 257 17.45 13.03 10.55
CA ARG A 257 18.77 12.62 10.06
C ARG A 257 19.01 11.19 10.48
N THR A 258 19.38 10.33 9.53
CA THR A 258 19.59 8.90 9.78
C THR A 258 20.72 8.33 8.92
N GLN A 259 21.30 7.21 9.33
CA GLN A 259 22.16 6.38 8.49
C GLN A 259 21.41 5.17 7.90
N ASP A 260 20.20 4.92 8.39
CA ASP A 260 19.32 3.88 7.88
C ASP A 260 18.70 4.32 6.54
N LEU A 261 18.22 3.36 5.76
CA LEU A 261 17.52 3.58 4.49
C LEU A 261 16.01 3.78 4.67
N THR A 262 15.61 4.03 5.91
CA THR A 262 14.22 4.26 6.30
C THR A 262 14.15 5.39 7.32
N ALA A 263 13.01 6.06 7.37
CA ALA A 263 12.71 7.04 8.41
C ALA A 263 11.21 7.06 8.70
N VAL A 264 10.87 7.43 9.93
CA VAL A 264 9.49 7.77 10.33
C VAL A 264 9.47 9.28 10.57
N VAL A 265 8.52 9.95 9.93
CA VAL A 265 8.22 11.36 10.16
C VAL A 265 6.93 11.42 10.97
N ASP A 266 6.96 12.08 12.12
CA ASP A 266 5.83 12.26 13.03
C ASP A 266 5.64 13.74 13.40
N GLY A 267 4.57 14.05 14.16
CA GLY A 267 4.29 15.40 14.64
C GLY A 267 3.81 16.37 13.55
N LEU A 268 3.27 15.85 12.45
CA LEU A 268 2.65 16.62 11.40
C LEU A 268 1.19 16.96 11.72
N GLU A 269 0.68 18.03 11.12
CA GLU A 269 -0.73 18.38 11.19
C GLU A 269 -1.58 17.45 10.28
N PRO A 270 -2.77 17.00 10.73
CA PRO A 270 -3.73 16.25 9.91
C PRO A 270 -4.24 17.00 8.70
N SER A 271 -4.66 16.26 7.67
CA SER A 271 -5.27 16.84 6.46
C SER A 271 -4.44 17.98 5.85
N THR A 272 -3.12 17.81 5.86
CA THR A 272 -2.17 18.84 5.41
C THR A 272 -1.26 18.25 4.34
N LEU A 273 -1.02 19.04 3.30
CA LEU A 273 -0.10 18.70 2.22
C LEU A 273 1.33 19.07 2.63
N TYR A 274 2.26 18.15 2.42
CA TYR A 274 3.70 18.33 2.66
C TYR A 274 4.50 17.98 1.41
N GLU A 275 5.57 18.73 1.17
CA GLU A 275 6.60 18.39 0.19
C GLU A 275 7.74 17.66 0.89
N VAL A 276 8.10 16.47 0.39
CA VAL A 276 9.07 15.57 1.02
C VAL A 276 10.19 15.24 0.04
N ALA A 277 11.42 15.23 0.54
CA ALA A 277 12.58 14.73 -0.21
C ALA A 277 13.62 14.14 0.74
N VAL A 278 14.53 13.34 0.19
CA VAL A 278 15.70 12.82 0.90
C VAL A 278 16.96 13.38 0.26
N GLU A 279 17.82 13.98 1.09
CA GLU A 279 19.15 14.41 0.69
C GLU A 279 20.20 13.43 1.19
N VAL A 280 21.08 13.02 0.29
CA VAL A 280 22.22 12.16 0.58
C VAL A 280 23.43 13.03 0.88
N ARG A 281 24.11 12.76 2.00
CA ARG A 281 25.24 13.57 2.47
C ARG A 281 26.52 12.73 2.55
N ASP A 282 27.65 13.33 2.18
CA ASP A 282 28.96 12.74 2.43
C ASP A 282 29.46 13.03 3.87
N LYS A 283 30.61 12.45 4.23
CA LYS A 283 31.29 12.67 5.52
C LYS A 283 31.68 14.12 5.82
N ASN A 284 31.65 15.00 4.82
CA ASN A 284 31.97 16.42 4.95
C ASN A 284 30.69 17.29 4.96
N ASP A 285 29.51 16.68 5.04
CA ASP A 285 28.19 17.34 4.96
C ASP A 285 27.88 17.97 3.60
N ASN A 286 28.53 17.55 2.52
CA ASN A 286 28.16 17.96 1.16
C ASN A 286 26.96 17.14 0.68
N VAL A 287 26.01 17.77 0.00
CA VAL A 287 24.97 17.06 -0.75
C VAL A 287 25.64 16.35 -1.93
N ILE A 288 25.49 15.04 -1.99
CA ILE A 288 25.97 14.23 -3.12
C ILE A 288 24.85 13.85 -4.08
N ASP A 289 23.64 13.69 -3.56
CA ASP A 289 22.45 13.40 -4.36
C ASP A 289 21.19 13.82 -3.60
N LYS A 290 20.07 13.89 -4.34
CA LYS A 290 18.76 14.24 -3.80
C LYS A 290 17.66 13.56 -4.60
N THR A 291 16.68 13.01 -3.90
CA THR A 291 15.47 12.48 -4.54
C THR A 291 14.64 13.60 -5.17
N TYR A 292 13.74 13.23 -6.08
CA TYR A 292 12.62 14.08 -6.45
C TYR A 292 11.82 14.48 -5.21
N VAL A 293 11.14 15.60 -5.34
CA VAL A 293 10.23 16.10 -4.32
C VAL A 293 8.87 15.48 -4.59
N GLU A 294 8.33 14.78 -3.60
CA GLU A 294 6.97 14.23 -3.67
C GLU A 294 6.04 14.98 -2.71
N SER A 295 4.79 15.11 -3.13
CA SER A 295 3.74 15.68 -2.30
C SER A 295 3.02 14.56 -1.54
N ILE A 296 2.84 14.72 -0.23
CA ILE A 296 2.07 13.79 0.59
C ILE A 296 1.01 14.52 1.40
N TYR A 297 -0.19 13.97 1.41
CA TYR A 297 -1.32 14.49 2.19
C TYR A 297 -1.55 13.60 3.41
N THR A 298 -1.34 14.14 4.61
CA THR A 298 -1.66 13.40 5.85
C THR A 298 -3.14 13.12 5.93
N THR A 299 -3.52 11.99 6.51
CA THR A 299 -4.93 11.59 6.58
C THR A 299 -5.70 12.53 7.50
N ALA A 300 -7.03 12.52 7.39
CA ALA A 300 -7.87 13.15 8.40
C ALA A 300 -7.73 12.39 9.71
N LYS A 301 -7.56 13.12 10.80
CA LYS A 301 -7.59 12.52 12.13
C LYS A 301 -8.98 11.95 12.40
N ALA A 302 -9.06 10.68 12.79
CA ALA A 302 -10.34 10.06 13.10
C ALA A 302 -11.09 10.85 14.19
N ASN A 303 -12.33 11.24 13.91
CA ASN A 303 -13.22 11.82 14.92
C ASN A 303 -13.92 10.68 15.65
N VAL A 304 -13.35 10.22 16.76
CA VAL A 304 -13.86 9.12 17.57
C VAL A 304 -14.81 9.60 18.68
N GLU A 305 -15.90 8.86 18.89
CA GLU A 305 -16.88 9.12 19.93
C GLU A 305 -16.38 8.65 21.30
N THR A 306 -15.87 9.59 22.12
CA THR A 306 -15.28 9.28 23.42
C THR A 306 -16.21 9.47 24.62
N ASP A 307 -17.43 9.97 24.41
CA ASP A 307 -18.33 10.40 25.50
C ASP A 307 -18.65 9.26 26.46
N ARG A 308 -18.92 8.07 25.92
CA ARG A 308 -19.26 6.88 26.71
C ARG A 308 -18.06 6.39 27.53
N LEU A 309 -16.88 6.32 26.93
CA LEU A 309 -15.63 5.96 27.60
C LEU A 309 -15.30 6.95 28.73
N SER A 310 -15.41 8.24 28.44
CA SER A 310 -15.15 9.33 29.38
C SER A 310 -16.11 9.32 30.57
N ALA A 311 -17.42 9.17 30.31
CA ALA A 311 -18.43 9.07 31.36
C ALA A 311 -18.20 7.84 32.25
N LEU A 312 -17.85 6.71 31.65
CA LEU A 312 -17.59 5.48 32.39
C LEU A 312 -16.32 5.58 33.26
N LEU A 313 -15.25 6.21 32.77
CA LEU A 313 -14.05 6.51 33.56
C LEU A 313 -14.35 7.39 34.77
N VAL A 314 -15.25 8.37 34.64
CA VAL A 314 -15.72 9.20 35.76
C VAL A 314 -16.45 8.34 36.79
N GLU A 315 -17.34 7.44 36.37
CA GLU A 315 -18.05 6.55 37.29
C GLU A 315 -17.11 5.57 38.01
N VAL A 316 -16.22 4.90 37.27
CA VAL A 316 -15.20 4.00 37.85
C VAL A 316 -14.25 4.76 38.77
N GLY A 317 -13.96 6.04 38.46
CA GLY A 317 -13.14 6.93 39.29
C GLY A 317 -13.69 7.19 40.69
N LYS A 318 -15.00 6.97 40.93
CA LYS A 318 -15.63 7.08 42.26
C LYS A 318 -15.33 5.90 43.17
N VAL A 319 -14.81 4.80 42.64
CA VAL A 319 -14.44 3.61 43.43
C VAL A 319 -13.15 3.89 44.20
N PRO A 320 -13.12 3.71 45.54
CA PRO A 320 -11.89 3.85 46.31
C PRO A 320 -10.82 2.86 45.85
N GLU A 321 -9.58 3.33 45.68
CA GLU A 321 -8.48 2.53 45.14
C GLU A 321 -8.17 1.27 45.98
N SER A 322 -8.45 1.32 47.28
CA SER A 322 -8.33 0.18 48.21
C SER A 322 -9.32 -0.95 47.94
N ASN A 323 -10.37 -0.68 47.15
CA ASN A 323 -11.45 -1.62 46.87
C ASN A 323 -11.45 -2.08 45.41
N ILE A 324 -10.66 -1.48 44.51
CA ILE A 324 -10.66 -1.81 43.09
C ILE A 324 -9.95 -3.15 42.84
N THR A 325 -10.51 -4.00 41.98
CA THR A 325 -9.88 -5.28 41.61
C THR A 325 -8.72 -5.04 40.63
N PRO A 326 -7.76 -5.98 40.50
CA PRO A 326 -6.70 -5.87 39.51
C PRO A 326 -7.22 -5.67 38.08
N GLU A 327 -8.30 -6.37 37.71
CA GLU A 327 -8.89 -6.31 36.37
C GLU A 327 -9.51 -4.94 36.09
N LEU A 328 -10.26 -4.38 37.05
CA LEU A 328 -10.83 -3.04 36.92
C LEU A 328 -9.76 -1.94 36.93
N ARG A 329 -8.65 -2.15 37.67
CA ARG A 329 -7.51 -1.23 37.65
C ARG A 329 -6.85 -1.18 36.27
N GLU A 330 -6.61 -2.34 35.66
CA GLU A 330 -5.97 -2.40 34.35
C GLU A 330 -6.88 -1.84 33.25
N ALA A 331 -8.16 -2.21 33.24
CA ALA A 331 -9.12 -1.66 32.29
C ALA A 331 -9.27 -0.13 32.41
N LYS A 332 -9.24 0.41 33.64
CA LYS A 332 -9.25 1.87 33.89
C LYS A 332 -7.99 2.55 33.35
N LYS A 333 -6.82 1.92 33.53
CA LYS A 333 -5.55 2.45 33.04
C LYS A 333 -5.52 2.48 31.51
N GLU A 334 -5.97 1.40 30.88
CA GLU A 334 -6.02 1.31 29.42
C GLU A 334 -7.00 2.33 28.83
N ALA A 335 -8.22 2.42 29.37
CA ALA A 335 -9.20 3.42 28.97
C ALA A 335 -8.68 4.86 29.10
N ALA A 336 -7.96 5.18 30.18
CA ALA A 336 -7.35 6.50 30.35
C ALA A 336 -6.21 6.76 29.36
N SER A 337 -5.43 5.72 29.04
CA SER A 337 -4.37 5.75 28.02
C SER A 337 -4.95 6.07 26.64
N ILE A 338 -6.02 5.39 26.24
CA ILE A 338 -6.74 5.65 24.97
C ILE A 338 -7.15 7.12 24.84
N LEU A 339 -7.80 7.69 25.87
CA LEU A 339 -8.22 9.11 25.84
C LEU A 339 -7.04 10.09 25.77
N GLN A 340 -5.91 9.75 26.37
CA GLN A 340 -4.71 10.58 26.29
C GLN A 340 -4.06 10.49 24.90
N ARG A 341 -4.02 9.28 24.34
CA ARG A 341 -3.40 8.99 23.03
C ARG A 341 -4.22 9.54 21.87
N ILE A 342 -5.55 9.56 21.96
CA ILE A 342 -6.45 10.20 20.96
C ILE A 342 -6.06 11.63 20.61
N VAL A 343 -5.37 12.35 21.51
CA VAL A 343 -4.92 13.73 21.22
C VAL A 343 -3.78 13.77 20.20
N ASN A 344 -2.91 12.76 20.16
CA ASN A 344 -1.68 12.78 19.36
C ASN A 344 -1.51 11.54 18.46
N GLU A 345 -2.38 10.55 18.54
CA GLU A 345 -2.32 9.30 17.77
C GLU A 345 -3.65 9.07 17.04
N ASP A 346 -3.60 8.34 15.93
CA ASP A 346 -4.76 7.95 15.14
C ASP A 346 -5.39 6.68 15.74
N ILE A 347 -6.24 6.87 16.76
CA ILE A 347 -6.96 5.79 17.43
C ILE A 347 -8.29 5.54 16.70
N SER A 348 -8.59 4.28 16.41
CA SER A 348 -9.83 3.89 15.73
C SER A 348 -11.05 3.91 16.67
N GLN A 349 -12.25 4.02 16.10
CA GLN A 349 -13.49 3.88 16.90
C GLN A 349 -13.59 2.49 17.54
N GLU A 350 -13.09 1.45 16.87
CA GLU A 350 -13.06 0.08 17.39
C GLU A 350 -12.22 -0.01 18.68
N GLU A 351 -11.03 0.61 18.70
CA GLU A 351 -10.21 0.67 19.92
C GLU A 351 -10.91 1.40 21.08
N VAL A 352 -11.66 2.48 20.78
CA VAL A 352 -12.45 3.21 21.78
C VAL A 352 -13.60 2.35 22.31
N ASP A 353 -14.29 1.65 21.42
CA ASP A 353 -15.41 0.77 21.75
C ASP A 353 -14.95 -0.44 22.58
N ASP A 354 -13.82 -1.04 22.22
CA ASP A 354 -13.19 -2.15 22.95
C ASP A 354 -12.74 -1.72 24.35
N ALA A 355 -12.06 -0.57 24.46
CA ALA A 355 -11.69 -0.01 25.76
C ALA A 355 -12.94 0.28 26.62
N THR A 356 -14.02 0.76 26.00
CA THR A 356 -15.30 1.02 26.67
C THR A 356 -15.95 -0.27 27.15
N ALA A 357 -15.99 -1.30 26.32
CA ALA A 357 -16.55 -2.61 26.65
C ALA A 357 -15.76 -3.27 27.78
N ASN A 358 -14.43 -3.32 27.66
CA ASN A 358 -13.55 -3.88 28.67
C ASN A 358 -13.69 -3.19 30.04
N LEU A 359 -13.74 -1.85 30.05
CA LEU A 359 -13.96 -1.10 31.29
C LEU A 359 -15.36 -1.35 31.86
N SER A 360 -16.38 -1.42 31.00
CA SER A 360 -17.77 -1.68 31.40
C SER A 360 -17.90 -3.06 32.05
N ASP A 361 -17.35 -4.09 31.42
CA ASP A 361 -17.44 -5.47 31.89
C ASP A 361 -16.68 -5.65 33.20
N ALA A 362 -15.46 -5.10 33.30
CA ALA A 362 -14.71 -5.12 34.55
C ALA A 362 -15.46 -4.40 35.69
N TYR A 363 -16.12 -3.27 35.38
CA TYR A 363 -16.90 -2.53 36.37
C TYR A 363 -18.18 -3.27 36.76
N GLN A 364 -18.86 -3.91 35.80
CA GLN A 364 -20.03 -4.74 36.06
C GLN A 364 -19.71 -5.96 36.90
N ILE A 365 -18.55 -6.60 36.75
CA ILE A 365 -18.12 -7.71 37.62
C ILE A 365 -17.82 -7.21 39.04
N PHE A 366 -17.29 -5.99 39.16
CA PHE A 366 -16.99 -5.38 40.44
C PHE A 366 -18.24 -5.05 41.27
N GLN A 367 -19.33 -4.57 40.66
CA GLN A 367 -20.57 -4.20 41.35
C GLN A 367 -21.20 -5.35 42.18
N PRO A 368 -21.36 -6.59 41.66
CA PRO A 368 -21.76 -7.77 42.42
C PRO A 368 -20.84 -8.09 43.59
N ARG A 369 -19.51 -7.90 43.45
CA ARG A 369 -18.56 -8.14 44.55
C ARG A 369 -18.72 -7.12 45.68
N ILE A 370 -19.02 -5.86 45.36
CA ILE A 370 -19.44 -4.87 46.38
C ILE A 370 -20.72 -5.35 47.05
N MET A 371 -21.70 -5.82 46.28
CA MET A 371 -23.00 -6.23 46.82
C MET A 371 -22.86 -7.45 47.74
N GLU A 372 -22.06 -8.45 47.38
CA GLU A 372 -21.75 -9.61 48.24
C GLU A 372 -21.00 -9.20 49.52
N LYS A 373 -20.04 -8.28 49.42
CA LYS A 373 -19.31 -7.75 50.59
C LYS A 373 -20.23 -6.95 51.52
N ASN A 374 -21.17 -6.19 50.96
CA ASN A 374 -22.16 -5.44 51.74
C ASN A 374 -23.20 -6.38 52.39
N ILE A 375 -23.62 -7.44 51.70
CA ILE A 375 -24.55 -8.45 52.24
C ILE A 375 -23.91 -9.24 53.38
N GLN A 376 -22.61 -9.56 53.30
CA GLN A 376 -21.88 -10.22 54.40
C GLN A 376 -21.46 -9.26 55.53
N GLY A 377 -21.60 -7.94 55.35
CA GLY A 377 -21.15 -6.91 56.28
C GLY A 377 -22.20 -6.42 57.28
N GLU A 378 -23.49 -6.80 57.15
CA GLU A 378 -24.59 -6.31 58.02
C GLU A 378 -25.04 -7.26 59.15
N GLU A 379 -24.44 -8.44 59.31
CA GLU A 379 -24.62 -9.24 60.52
C GLU A 379 -23.60 -8.86 61.59
N ASN A 380 -23.87 -7.77 62.32
CA ASN A 380 -23.63 -7.65 63.77
C ASN A 380 -23.90 -6.21 64.22
N THR A 381 -25.11 -5.96 64.74
CA THR A 381 -25.44 -5.23 65.98
C THR A 381 -26.81 -4.56 65.86
N PHE A 382 -27.88 -5.20 66.38
CA PHE A 382 -28.78 -4.54 67.34
C PHE A 382 -29.76 -5.55 67.96
N THR A 383 -29.71 -5.63 69.28
CA THR A 383 -30.63 -6.38 70.15
C THR A 383 -31.98 -5.68 70.31
N SER A 384 -33.04 -6.50 70.36
CA SER A 384 -34.37 -6.33 70.97
C SER A 384 -35.05 -4.94 71.00
N GLU A 385 -36.22 -4.84 70.36
CA GLU A 385 -37.49 -4.59 71.04
C GLU A 385 -38.68 -4.77 70.09
N THR A 386 -39.79 -5.28 70.63
CA THR A 386 -41.02 -5.66 69.95
C THR A 386 -41.95 -4.47 69.68
N SER A 387 -42.55 -4.35 68.48
CA SER A 387 -43.96 -3.94 68.32
C SER A 387 -44.52 -4.07 66.88
N HIS A 388 -45.55 -4.90 66.76
CA HIS A 388 -46.77 -4.85 65.93
C HIS A 388 -46.90 -4.04 64.61
N VAL A 389 -47.31 -4.81 63.56
CA VAL A 389 -48.38 -4.54 62.55
C VAL A 389 -48.00 -3.56 61.42
N LYS A 390 -48.15 -3.84 60.11
CA LYS A 390 -49.35 -4.26 59.35
C LYS A 390 -48.95 -4.76 57.95
N THR A 391 -49.46 -5.92 57.51
CA THR A 391 -49.31 -6.39 56.13
C THR A 391 -50.31 -5.69 55.19
N MET A 392 -49.84 -5.28 54.00
CA MET A 392 -50.66 -4.70 52.94
C MET A 392 -51.38 -5.81 52.13
N PRO A 393 -52.57 -5.54 51.58
CA PRO A 393 -53.44 -6.58 51.02
C PRO A 393 -53.22 -6.85 49.51
N LYS A 394 -53.50 -8.10 49.10
CA LYS A 394 -53.20 -8.75 47.81
C LYS A 394 -53.85 -8.17 46.53
N HIS A 395 -54.48 -7.00 46.57
CA HIS A 395 -55.17 -6.41 45.40
C HIS A 395 -54.35 -5.37 44.63
N MET A 396 -53.17 -4.97 45.12
CA MET A 396 -52.28 -4.04 44.39
C MET A 396 -51.41 -4.72 43.31
N THR A 397 -51.27 -6.04 43.34
CA THR A 397 -50.43 -6.80 42.39
C THR A 397 -51.07 -6.95 41.01
N TRP A 398 -52.40 -6.83 40.89
CA TRP A 398 -53.10 -6.99 39.61
C TRP A 398 -53.09 -5.72 38.74
N ILE A 399 -52.89 -4.53 39.33
CA ILE A 399 -52.86 -3.25 38.59
C ILE A 399 -51.53 -3.03 37.85
N VAL A 400 -50.43 -3.59 38.38
CA VAL A 400 -49.10 -3.51 37.74
C VAL A 400 -48.99 -4.48 36.55
N ILE A 401 -49.66 -5.64 36.59
CA ILE A 401 -49.61 -6.62 35.49
C ILE A 401 -50.49 -6.18 34.29
N LEU A 402 -51.60 -5.47 34.55
CA LEU A 402 -52.47 -4.96 33.48
C LEU A 402 -51.84 -3.78 32.72
N SER A 403 -51.00 -2.96 33.36
CA SER A 403 -50.38 -1.77 32.75
C SER A 403 -49.21 -2.12 31.81
N VAL A 404 -48.43 -3.16 32.13
CA VAL A 404 -47.34 -3.64 31.25
C VAL A 404 -47.88 -4.28 29.96
N SER A 405 -49.03 -4.97 30.05
CA SER A 405 -49.65 -5.63 28.89
C SER A 405 -50.18 -4.63 27.85
N VAL A 406 -50.71 -3.48 28.28
CA VAL A 406 -51.23 -2.45 27.37
C VAL A 406 -50.09 -1.72 26.64
N VAL A 407 -48.96 -1.49 27.30
CA VAL A 407 -47.78 -0.86 26.68
C VAL A 407 -47.16 -1.76 25.61
N LEU A 408 -47.08 -3.07 25.86
CA LEU A 408 -46.55 -4.03 24.87
C LEU A 408 -47.46 -4.17 23.64
N ILE A 409 -48.78 -4.10 23.82
CA ILE A 409 -49.74 -4.12 22.70
C ILE A 409 -49.61 -2.83 21.86
N LEU A 410 -49.44 -1.67 22.48
CA LEU A 410 -49.23 -0.40 21.77
C LEU A 410 -47.91 -0.39 20.99
N LEU A 411 -46.82 -0.93 21.56
CA LEU A 411 -45.54 -1.05 20.87
C LEU A 411 -45.61 -2.01 19.67
N ALA A 412 -46.37 -3.11 19.78
CA ALA A 412 -46.57 -4.05 18.67
C ALA A 412 -47.39 -3.42 17.51
N ILE A 413 -48.38 -2.58 17.82
CA ILE A 413 -49.16 -1.85 16.80
C ILE A 413 -48.29 -0.81 16.09
N VAL A 414 -47.43 -0.09 16.82
CA VAL A 414 -46.49 0.87 16.23
C VAL A 414 -45.46 0.16 15.35
N TYR A 415 -44.91 -0.97 15.80
CA TYR A 415 -43.97 -1.76 15.01
C TYR A 415 -44.60 -2.23 13.70
N LEU A 416 -45.81 -2.80 13.74
CA LEU A 416 -46.52 -3.26 12.54
C LEU A 416 -46.91 -2.12 11.58
N TYR A 417 -47.18 -0.92 12.11
CA TYR A 417 -47.48 0.25 11.28
C TYR A 417 -46.23 0.76 10.51
N TYR A 418 -45.05 0.65 11.10
CA TYR A 418 -43.80 1.11 10.47
C TYR A 418 -43.14 0.04 9.58
N SER A 419 -43.29 -1.26 9.90
CA SER A 419 -42.72 -2.35 9.11
C SER A 419 -43.51 -2.67 7.84
N GLY A 420 -44.72 -2.13 7.67
CA GLY A 420 -45.59 -2.37 6.51
C GLY A 420 -45.52 -1.30 5.43
N ARG A 421 -44.48 -0.44 5.42
CA ARG A 421 -44.37 0.71 4.52
C ARG A 421 -43.17 0.69 3.58
N GLU A 422 -42.43 -0.42 3.55
CA GLU A 422 -41.42 -0.71 2.52
C GLU A 422 -41.98 -1.76 1.55
N GLU A 423 -42.93 -1.35 0.72
CA GLU A 423 -43.22 -1.92 -0.61
C GLU A 423 -44.38 -1.10 -1.21
N ASP A 424 -44.00 0.01 -1.85
CA ASP A 424 -44.66 0.61 -3.02
C ASP A 424 -43.71 1.63 -3.67
#